data_AF-A0A357JL98-F1
#
_entry.id   AF-A0A357JL98-F1
#
_cell.length_a   1.000
_cell.length_b   1.000
_cell.length_c   1.000
_cell.angle_alpha   90.00
_cell.angle_beta   90.00
_cell.angle_gamma   90.00
#
_symmetry.space_group_name_H-M   'P 1'
#
loop_
_entity.id
_entity.type
_entity.pdbx_description
1 polymer ?
#
loop_
_entity_poly.entity_id
_entity_poly.type
_entity_poly.pdbx_seq_one_letter_code
_entity_poly.pdbx_strand_id
1 'polypeptide(L)'
;MEENKGTRINKYLSEVGYCSRRAADKLIEQGRVTINGSVPELGTKIHPGDVVKVNGTLVSDADKDKPVYIAFNKPVGIVCTTDTRVEKDNIIDYINYPSR
;
A
#
# COMPACT_ATOMS: atom_id res chain seq x y z
N MET A 1 22.57 10.06 14.15
CA MET A 1 21.93 8.92 14.83
C MET A 1 20.80 8.47 13.92
N GLU A 2 21.04 7.49 13.06
CA GLU A 2 20.00 7.01 12.14
C GLU A 2 19.00 6.15 12.92
N GLU A 3 17.74 6.58 12.89
CA GLU A 3 16.63 5.90 13.53
C GLU A 3 16.52 4.47 13.00
N ASN A 4 16.77 3.52 13.89
CA ASN A 4 16.48 2.09 13.74
C ASN A 4 14.95 1.85 13.70
N LYS A 5 14.26 2.51 12.77
CA LYS A 5 12.82 2.38 12.53
C LYS A 5 12.58 1.20 11.59
N GLY A 6 12.66 0.00 12.15
CA GLY A 6 12.13 -1.19 11.49
C GLY A 6 10.67 -0.96 11.13
N THR A 7 10.35 -0.90 9.84
CA THR A 7 9.00 -0.61 9.34
C THR A 7 8.27 -1.93 9.17
N ARG A 8 7.06 -2.06 9.73
CA ARG A 8 6.26 -3.29 9.56
C ARG A 8 6.03 -3.54 8.07
N ILE A 9 6.13 -4.79 7.64
CA ILE A 9 5.95 -5.17 6.24
C ILE A 9 4.60 -4.74 5.65
N ASN A 10 3.52 -4.80 6.43
CA ASN A 10 2.20 -4.34 6.00
C ASN A 10 2.18 -2.83 5.71
N LYS A 11 2.96 -2.07 6.49
CA LYS A 11 3.12 -0.63 6.31
C LYS A 11 4.00 -0.37 5.09
N TYR A 12 5.11 -1.09 4.94
CA TYR A 12 6.00 -0.97 3.80
C TYR A 12 5.29 -1.23 2.48
N LEU A 13 4.58 -2.36 2.34
CA LEU A 13 3.81 -2.71 1.14
C LEU A 13 2.70 -1.70 0.82
N SER A 14 2.14 -1.06 1.84
CA SER A 14 1.16 0.00 1.67
C SER A 14 1.76 1.35 1.32
N GLU A 15 2.97 1.65 1.78
CA GLU A 15 3.71 2.89 1.45
C GLU A 15 4.29 2.84 0.04
N VAL A 16 4.66 1.66 -0.45
CA VAL A 16 5.14 1.44 -1.82
C VAL A 16 3.97 1.31 -2.81
N GLY A 17 2.73 1.53 -2.38
CA GLY A 17 1.56 1.50 -3.27
C GLY A 17 1.17 0.11 -3.80
N TYR A 18 1.86 -0.97 -3.40
CA TYR A 18 1.60 -2.31 -3.93
C TYR A 18 0.20 -2.81 -3.58
N CYS A 19 -0.22 -2.64 -2.33
CA CYS A 19 -1.56 -3.03 -1.88
C CYS A 19 -1.95 -2.40 -0.54
N SER A 20 -3.24 -2.46 -0.19
CA SER A 20 -3.72 -2.04 1.13
C SER A 20 -3.12 -2.89 2.26
N ARG A 21 -3.00 -2.34 3.47
CA ARG A 21 -2.47 -3.05 4.66
C ARG A 21 -3.09 -4.44 4.87
N ARG A 22 -4.40 -4.59 4.72
CA ARG A 22 -5.12 -5.89 4.84
C ARG A 22 -4.82 -6.87 3.71
N ALA A 23 -4.57 -6.35 2.51
CA ALA A 23 -4.16 -7.18 1.37
C ALA A 23 -2.71 -7.64 1.54
N ALA A 24 -1.85 -6.79 2.09
CA ALA A 24 -0.49 -7.17 2.47
C ALA A 24 -0.48 -8.33 3.46
N ASP A 25 -1.31 -8.29 4.50
CA ASP A 25 -1.47 -9.41 5.45
C ASP A 25 -1.80 -10.73 4.74
N LYS A 26 -2.77 -10.71 3.81
CA LYS A 26 -3.15 -11.90 3.04
C LYS A 26 -2.02 -12.42 2.17
N LEU A 27 -1.24 -11.53 1.56
CA LEU A 27 -0.10 -11.93 0.71
C LEU A 27 1.02 -12.57 1.54
N ILE A 28 1.25 -12.09 2.75
CA ILE A 28 2.22 -12.65 3.70
C ILE A 28 1.74 -14.03 4.17
N GLU A 29 0.46 -14.16 4.55
CA GLU A 29 -0.14 -15.43 4.96
C GLU A 29 -0.10 -16.49 3.84
N GLN A 30 -0.21 -16.06 2.58
CA GLN A 30 -0.05 -16.91 1.40
C GLN A 30 1.40 -17.25 1.06
N GLY A 31 2.38 -16.73 1.80
CA GLY A 31 3.81 -16.93 1.51
C GLY A 31 4.29 -16.32 0.20
N ARG A 32 3.54 -15.35 -0.35
CA ARG A 32 3.85 -14.67 -1.62
C ARG A 32 4.85 -13.52 -1.46
N VAL A 33 5.16 -13.18 -0.23
CA VAL A 33 6.13 -12.15 0.13
C VAL A 33 7.40 -12.83 0.63
N THR A 34 8.56 -12.34 0.21
CA THR A 34 9.86 -12.80 0.67
C THR A 34 10.72 -11.59 1.04
N ILE A 35 11.39 -11.66 2.18
CA ILE A 35 12.37 -10.68 2.64
C ILE A 35 13.73 -11.38 2.65
N ASN A 36 14.70 -10.86 1.90
CA ASN A 36 16.05 -11.44 1.78
C ASN A 36 16.04 -12.94 1.42
N GLY A 37 15.02 -13.41 0.69
CA GLY A 37 14.87 -14.82 0.29
C GLY A 37 14.12 -15.71 1.28
N SER A 38 13.72 -15.19 2.45
CA SER A 38 12.91 -15.92 3.43
C SER A 38 11.48 -15.41 3.45
N VAL A 39 10.51 -16.30 3.67
CA VAL A 39 9.11 -15.92 3.86
C VAL A 39 8.96 -15.30 5.26
N PRO A 40 8.54 -14.03 5.37
CA PRO A 40 8.35 -13.38 6.67
C PRO A 40 7.05 -13.82 7.32
N GLU A 41 6.96 -13.64 8.63
CA GLU A 41 5.72 -13.83 9.39
C GLU A 41 4.91 -12.53 9.47
N LEU A 42 3.64 -12.65 9.84
CA LEU A 42 2.77 -11.49 10.06
C LEU A 42 3.36 -10.60 11.16
N GLY A 43 3.64 -9.34 10.81
CA GLY A 43 4.21 -8.36 11.75
C GLY A 43 5.74 -8.28 11.77
N THR A 44 6.44 -9.02 10.90
CA THR A 44 7.89 -8.82 10.69
C THR A 44 8.19 -7.36 10.32
N LYS A 45 9.27 -6.83 10.89
CA LYS A 45 9.78 -5.49 10.59
C LYS A 45 10.89 -5.59 9.56
N ILE A 46 10.85 -4.71 8.57
CA ILE A 46 11.86 -4.55 7.52
C ILE A 46 12.83 -3.45 7.97
N HIS A 47 14.11 -3.71 7.78
CA HIS A 47 15.17 -2.73 8.00
C HIS A 47 15.62 -2.08 6.68
N PRO A 48 16.11 -0.83 6.72
CA PRO A 48 16.69 -0.20 5.53
C PRO A 48 17.91 -0.99 5.05
N GLY A 49 17.77 -1.66 3.90
CA GLY A 49 18.75 -2.60 3.34
C GLY A 49 18.18 -3.99 3.04
N ASP A 50 17.03 -4.33 3.62
CA ASP A 50 16.35 -5.58 3.34
C ASP A 50 15.69 -5.56 1.95
N VAL A 51 15.83 -6.66 1.22
CA VAL A 51 15.26 -6.85 -0.11
C VAL A 51 13.89 -7.50 0.03
N VAL A 52 12.83 -6.73 -0.20
CA VAL A 52 11.46 -7.24 -0.20
C VAL A 52 11.04 -7.59 -1.63
N LYS A 53 10.56 -8.82 -1.82
CA LYS A 53 10.01 -9.29 -3.09
C LYS A 53 8.60 -9.81 -2.88
N VAL A 54 7.67 -9.38 -3.72
CA VAL A 54 6.29 -9.88 -3.72
C VAL A 54 6.02 -10.53 -5.07
N ASN A 55 5.63 -11.80 -5.07
CA ASN A 55 5.43 -12.60 -6.29
C ASN A 55 6.63 -12.58 -7.25
N GLY A 56 7.85 -12.44 -6.73
CA GLY A 56 9.08 -12.33 -7.54
C GLY A 56 9.42 -10.92 -8.02
N THR A 57 8.52 -9.96 -7.87
CA THR A 57 8.79 -8.53 -8.16
C THR A 57 9.46 -7.88 -6.97
N LEU A 58 10.59 -7.22 -7.21
CA LEU A 58 11.29 -6.41 -6.22
C LEU A 58 10.42 -5.19 -5.89
N VAL A 59 10.03 -5.04 -4.62
CA VAL A 59 9.27 -3.90 -4.13
C VAL A 59 10.28 -2.98 -3.46
N SER A 60 10.52 -1.80 -4.04
CA SER A 60 11.54 -0.87 -3.56
C SER A 60 10.97 0.52 -3.32
N ASP A 61 11.57 1.26 -2.39
CA ASP A 61 11.22 2.66 -2.10
C ASP A 61 11.36 3.60 -3.32
N ALA A 62 11.95 3.13 -4.43
CA ALA A 62 12.02 3.87 -5.68
C ALA A 62 10.64 4.04 -6.35
N ASP A 63 9.68 3.17 -6.05
CA ASP A 63 8.28 3.28 -6.50
C ASP A 63 7.42 4.07 -5.50
N LYS A 64 8.04 4.93 -4.67
CA LYS A 64 7.31 5.93 -3.89
C LYS A 64 6.71 6.95 -4.86
N ASP A 65 5.49 6.66 -5.31
CA ASP A 65 4.67 7.66 -5.98
C ASP A 65 4.62 8.92 -5.11
N LYS A 66 4.92 10.06 -5.73
CA LYS A 66 4.94 11.35 -5.04
C LYS A 66 3.57 11.57 -4.39
N PRO A 67 3.51 12.04 -3.13
CA PRO A 67 2.23 12.29 -2.49
C PRO A 67 1.42 13.29 -3.31
N VAL A 68 0.25 12.86 -3.78
CA VAL A 68 -0.66 13.69 -4.56
C VAL A 68 -1.69 14.31 -3.62
N TYR A 69 -1.84 15.63 -3.68
CA TYR A 69 -2.85 16.37 -2.94
C TYR A 69 -3.86 16.96 -3.91
N ILE A 70 -5.14 16.61 -3.74
CA ILE A 70 -6.24 17.10 -4.57
C ILE A 70 -7.20 17.88 -3.66
N ALA A 71 -7.44 19.15 -4.00
CA ALA A 71 -8.50 19.93 -3.39
C ALA A 71 -9.80 19.71 -4.17
N PHE A 72 -10.82 19.16 -3.52
CA PHE A 72 -12.08 18.83 -4.17
C PHE A 72 -13.27 19.48 -3.45
N ASN A 73 -14.02 20.32 -4.18
CA ASN A 73 -15.29 20.86 -3.69
C ASN A 73 -16.41 19.90 -4.08
N LYS A 74 -16.84 19.10 -3.11
CA LYS A 74 -17.77 18.00 -3.34
C LYS A 74 -19.22 18.49 -3.47
N PRO A 75 -19.92 18.22 -4.59
CA PRO A 75 -21.35 18.51 -4.73
C PRO A 75 -22.21 17.61 -3.83
N VAL A 76 -23.45 18.04 -3.61
CA VAL A 76 -24.46 17.27 -2.86
C VAL A 76 -24.78 15.98 -3.63
N GLY A 77 -24.80 14.84 -2.93
CA GLY A 77 -25.14 13.53 -3.52
C GLY A 77 -23.97 12.56 -3.68
N ILE A 78 -22.72 13.01 -3.64
CA ILE A 78 -21.55 12.10 -3.65
C ILE A 78 -21.33 11.53 -2.24
N VAL A 79 -20.76 10.34 -2.11
CA VAL A 79 -20.36 9.77 -0.80
C VAL A 79 -18.84 9.63 -0.68
N CYS A 80 -18.31 9.98 0.49
CA CYS A 80 -16.90 9.83 0.82
C CYS A 80 -16.58 8.37 1.19
N THR A 81 -16.70 7.48 0.22
CA THR A 81 -16.32 6.07 0.38
C THR A 81 -15.31 5.67 -0.67
N THR A 82 -14.42 4.74 -0.29
CA THR A 82 -13.50 4.10 -1.22
C THR A 82 -14.07 2.80 -1.82
N ASP A 83 -15.27 2.41 -1.40
CA ASP A 83 -15.91 1.17 -1.80
C ASP A 83 -16.79 1.39 -3.04
N THR A 84 -16.25 1.04 -4.20
CA THR A 84 -16.92 1.17 -5.51
C THR A 84 -18.04 0.14 -5.72
N ARG A 85 -18.24 -0.82 -4.79
CA ARG A 85 -19.25 -1.88 -4.94
C ARG A 85 -20.60 -1.50 -4.34
N VAL A 86 -20.61 -0.60 -3.36
CA VAL A 86 -21.81 -0.25 -2.60
C VAL A 86 -22.44 1.02 -3.16
N GLU A 87 -21.64 1.99 -3.61
CA GLU A 87 -22.13 3.23 -4.21
C GLU A 87 -21.37 3.63 -5.46
N LYS A 88 -22.14 3.90 -6.53
CA LYS A 88 -21.63 4.38 -7.83
C LYS A 88 -21.24 5.87 -7.78
N ASP A 89 -21.83 6.64 -6.86
CA ASP A 89 -21.57 8.07 -6.70
C ASP A 89 -20.49 8.33 -5.65
N ASN A 90 -19.38 7.60 -5.72
CA ASN A 90 -18.29 7.76 -4.78
C ASN A 90 -17.28 8.83 -5.24
N ILE A 91 -16.54 9.38 -4.28
CA ILE A 91 -15.55 10.44 -4.54
C ILE A 91 -14.41 9.97 -5.46
N ILE A 92 -14.07 8.68 -5.47
CA ILE A 92 -12.99 8.15 -6.31
C ILE A 92 -13.40 8.17 -7.78
N ASP A 93 -14.57 7.63 -8.09
CA ASP A 93 -15.12 7.56 -9.45
C ASP A 93 -15.40 8.96 -10.00
N TYR A 94 -15.85 9.89 -9.15
CA TYR A 94 -16.08 11.28 -9.55
C TYR A 94 -14.77 12.04 -9.86
N ILE A 95 -13.72 11.84 -9.07
CA ILE A 95 -12.43 12.49 -9.30
C ILE A 95 -11.70 11.83 -10.49
N ASN A 96 -11.94 10.53 -10.73
CA ASN A 96 -11.35 9.74 -11.83
C ASN A 96 -9.82 9.94 -11.95
N TYR A 97 -9.12 9.94 -10.81
CA TYR A 97 -7.69 10.16 -10.79
C TYR A 97 -6.95 8.86 -11.20
N PRO A 98 -6.00 8.91 -12.16
CA PRO A 98 -5.42 7.72 -12.77
C PRO A 98 -4.49 6.91 -11.87
N SER A 99 -4.08 7.43 -10.71
CA SER A 99 -3.21 6.73 -9.75
C SER A 99 -3.92 6.58 -8.40
N ARG A 100 -3.82 5.39 -7.80
CA ARG A 100 -4.53 5.01 -6.57
C ARG A 100 -3.58 4.76 -5.41
#